data_AF-A0A170NLG3-F1
#
_entry.id   AF-A0A170NLG3-F1
#
_cell.length_a   1.000
_cell.length_b   1.000
_cell.length_c   1.000
_cell.angle_alpha   90.00
_cell.angle_beta   90.00
_cell.angle_gamma   90.00
#
_symmetry.space_group_name_H-M   'P 1'
#
loop_
_entity.id
_entity.type
_entity.pdbx_description
1 polymer ?
#
loop_
_entity_poly.entity_id
_entity_poly.type
_entity_poly.pdbx_seq_one_letter_code
_entity_poly.pdbx_strand_id
1 'polypeptide(L)'
;MNMVNNIYRIIIIFLVCSCTVLLIKNYNVLKSIHSENVKLQFVEKNSKTQIKDKEQVSYTDILRKLKCIEGMQVINVASNNDGKLTVQFEVIGNQAEIKSILEKVKKIKYFSNIDNIKIEQDKIQGIKTKADVNFIRNY
;
A
#
# COMPACT_ATOMS: atom_id res chain seq x y z
N MET A 1 -28.08 -51.42 35.86
CA MET A 1 -28.30 -50.94 34.48
C MET A 1 -28.74 -49.46 34.40
N ASN A 2 -29.39 -48.88 35.42
CA ASN A 2 -29.86 -47.47 35.39
C ASN A 2 -28.78 -46.38 35.57
N MET A 3 -27.70 -46.67 36.29
CA MET A 3 -26.68 -45.66 36.63
C MET A 3 -25.85 -45.24 35.41
N VAL A 4 -25.51 -46.20 34.55
CA VAL A 4 -24.78 -45.98 33.29
C VAL A 4 -25.61 -45.13 32.32
N ASN A 5 -26.92 -45.39 32.23
CA ASN A 5 -27.84 -44.64 31.36
C ASN A 5 -27.98 -43.16 31.80
N ASN A 6 -27.92 -42.90 33.11
CA ASN A 6 -27.95 -41.53 33.64
C ASN A 6 -26.66 -40.75 33.35
N ILE A 7 -25.50 -41.41 33.39
CA ILE A 7 -24.21 -40.80 33.05
C ILE A 7 -24.17 -40.40 31.57
N TYR A 8 -24.61 -41.27 30.67
CA TYR A 8 -24.71 -40.94 29.24
C TYR A 8 -25.66 -39.77 28.99
N ARG A 9 -26.79 -39.71 29.72
CA ARG A 9 -27.74 -38.60 29.63
C ARG A 9 -27.10 -37.25 30.02
N ILE A 10 -26.27 -37.23 31.07
CA ILE A 10 -25.54 -36.02 31.50
C ILE A 10 -24.50 -35.60 30.45
N ILE A 11 -23.75 -36.56 29.90
CA ILE A 11 -22.72 -36.30 28.87
C ILE A 11 -23.36 -35.72 27.60
N ILE A 12 -24.49 -36.26 27.17
CA ILE A 12 -25.23 -35.76 25.99
C ILE A 12 -25.71 -34.32 26.24
N ILE A 13 -26.26 -34.02 27.41
CA ILE A 13 -26.70 -32.65 27.75
C ILE A 13 -25.50 -31.68 27.73
N PHE A 14 -24.35 -32.09 28.28
CA PHE A 14 -23.14 -31.26 28.28
C PHE A 14 -22.61 -31.00 26.87
N LEU A 15 -22.60 -32.02 26.00
CA LEU A 15 -22.22 -31.91 24.60
C LEU A 15 -23.16 -30.98 23.82
N VAL A 16 -24.47 -31.10 24.03
CA VAL A 16 -25.44 -30.21 23.39
C VAL A 16 -25.19 -28.77 23.82
N CYS A 17 -25.06 -28.51 25.12
CA CYS A 17 -24.78 -27.17 25.64
C CYS A 17 -23.48 -26.57 25.11
N SER A 18 -22.40 -27.36 25.00
CA SER A 18 -21.13 -26.87 24.48
C SER A 18 -21.20 -26.52 22.99
N CYS A 19 -21.91 -27.33 22.19
CA CYS A 19 -22.20 -27.02 20.79
C CYS A 19 -22.97 -25.71 20.63
N THR A 20 -24.00 -25.46 21.45
CA THR A 20 -24.78 -24.21 21.37
C THR A 20 -23.91 -22.99 21.69
N VAL A 21 -23.03 -23.07 22.69
CA VAL A 21 -22.11 -21.98 23.05
C VAL A 21 -21.12 -21.68 21.92
N LEU A 22 -20.58 -22.72 21.26
CA LEU A 22 -19.67 -22.54 20.14
C LEU A 22 -20.37 -21.91 18.92
N LEU A 23 -21.60 -22.30 18.63
CA LEU A 23 -22.40 -21.70 17.55
C LEU A 23 -22.68 -20.22 17.81
N ILE A 24 -23.03 -19.84 19.05
CA ILE A 24 -23.27 -18.44 19.43
C ILE A 24 -21.99 -17.61 19.28
N LYS A 25 -20.84 -18.13 19.74
CA LYS A 25 -19.55 -17.44 19.61
C LYS A 25 -19.20 -17.21 18.13
N ASN A 26 -19.37 -18.24 17.30
CA ASN A 26 -19.09 -18.14 15.87
C ASN A 26 -19.99 -17.10 15.18
N TYR A 27 -21.30 -17.13 15.48
CA TYR A 27 -22.23 -16.14 14.96
C TYR A 27 -21.87 -14.70 15.35
N ASN A 28 -21.46 -14.47 16.60
CA ASN A 28 -21.03 -13.14 17.06
C ASN A 28 -19.75 -12.67 16.35
N VAL A 29 -18.78 -13.57 16.13
CA VAL A 29 -17.57 -13.25 15.37
C VAL A 29 -17.92 -12.90 13.92
N LEU A 30 -18.76 -13.70 13.26
CA LEU A 30 -19.19 -13.45 11.88
C LEU A 30 -19.94 -12.11 11.75
N LYS A 31 -20.79 -11.79 12.73
CA LYS A 31 -21.50 -10.51 12.81
C LYS A 31 -20.55 -9.33 13.02
N SER A 32 -19.50 -9.49 13.83
CA SER A 32 -18.46 -8.47 14.03
C SER A 32 -17.69 -8.22 12.74
N ILE A 33 -17.25 -9.29 12.06
CA ILE A 33 -16.57 -9.21 10.77
C ILE A 33 -17.46 -8.53 9.73
N HIS A 34 -18.75 -8.89 9.66
CA HIS A 34 -19.66 -8.26 8.71
C HIS A 34 -19.88 -6.77 9.01
N SER A 35 -20.01 -6.40 10.29
CA SER A 35 -20.12 -5.00 10.72
C SER A 35 -18.88 -4.17 10.36
N GLU A 36 -17.69 -4.71 10.60
CA GLU A 36 -16.43 -4.06 10.21
C GLU A 36 -16.29 -3.97 8.68
N ASN A 37 -16.68 -5.01 7.95
CA ASN A 37 -16.62 -5.01 6.49
C ASN A 37 -17.60 -3.99 5.88
N VAL A 38 -18.80 -3.83 6.46
CA VAL A 38 -19.75 -2.78 6.05
C VAL A 38 -19.19 -1.38 6.34
N LYS A 39 -18.51 -1.18 7.47
CA LYS A 39 -17.83 0.09 7.78
C LYS A 39 -16.68 0.37 6.79
N LEU A 40 -15.87 -0.64 6.47
CA LEU A 40 -14.79 -0.53 5.48
C LEU A 40 -15.35 -0.21 4.10
N GLN A 41 -16.43 -0.87 3.67
CA GLN A 41 -17.10 -0.56 2.40
C GLN A 41 -17.74 0.83 2.39
N PHE A 42 -18.24 1.33 3.53
CA PHE A 42 -18.78 2.67 3.64
C PHE A 42 -17.66 3.73 3.56
N VAL A 43 -16.52 3.49 4.22
CA VAL A 43 -15.32 4.32 4.08
C VAL A 43 -14.82 4.29 2.63
N GLU A 44 -14.73 3.11 2.02
CA GLU A 44 -14.31 2.95 0.63
C GLU A 44 -15.26 3.67 -0.36
N LYS A 45 -16.59 3.57 -0.15
CA LYS A 45 -17.57 4.31 -0.96
C LYS A 45 -17.51 5.81 -0.74
N ASN A 46 -17.30 6.28 0.49
CA ASN A 46 -17.18 7.71 0.79
C ASN A 46 -15.88 8.29 0.23
N SER A 47 -14.78 7.55 0.28
CA SER A 47 -13.55 7.88 -0.44
C SER A 47 -13.83 7.96 -1.94
N LYS A 48 -14.41 6.91 -2.54
CA LYS A 48 -14.85 6.88 -3.97
C LYS A 48 -15.74 8.04 -4.39
N THR A 49 -16.57 8.55 -3.50
CA THR A 49 -17.51 9.64 -3.81
C THR A 49 -16.88 11.03 -3.63
N GLN A 50 -15.97 11.21 -2.67
CA GLN A 50 -15.23 12.47 -2.49
C GLN A 50 -14.17 12.72 -3.58
N ILE A 51 -13.84 11.69 -4.37
CA ILE A 51 -12.86 11.76 -5.48
C ILE A 51 -13.40 12.48 -6.71
N LYS A 52 -14.72 12.65 -6.84
CA LYS A 52 -15.31 13.31 -8.01
C LYS A 52 -15.00 14.80 -8.11
N ASP A 53 -14.62 15.44 -7.01
CA ASP A 53 -14.32 16.86 -6.97
C ASP A 53 -13.00 17.08 -6.23
N LYS A 54 -11.85 17.09 -6.93
CA LYS A 54 -10.63 17.85 -6.55
C LYS A 54 -9.47 17.64 -7.54
N GLU A 55 -9.16 18.72 -8.26
CA GLU A 55 -7.92 19.08 -8.97
C GLU A 55 -7.12 17.95 -9.66
N GLN A 56 -7.19 17.95 -10.99
CA GLN A 56 -6.17 17.38 -11.85
C GLN A 56 -4.82 18.10 -11.69
N VAL A 57 -4.05 17.74 -10.66
CA VAL A 57 -2.60 17.87 -10.75
C VAL A 57 -2.15 16.90 -11.83
N SER A 58 -1.77 17.45 -12.98
CA SER A 58 -1.41 16.70 -14.16
C SER A 58 -0.04 16.06 -13.97
N TYR A 59 0.22 14.91 -14.60
CA TYR A 59 1.56 14.28 -14.61
C TYR A 59 2.66 15.25 -15.04
N THR A 60 2.30 16.29 -15.80
CA THR A 60 3.18 17.40 -16.16
C THR A 60 3.76 18.13 -14.94
N ASP A 61 3.02 18.26 -13.83
CA ASP A 61 3.53 18.93 -12.62
C ASP A 61 4.57 18.10 -11.89
N ILE A 62 4.38 16.77 -11.85
CA ILE A 62 5.35 15.84 -11.27
C ILE A 62 6.63 15.86 -12.11
N LEU A 63 6.50 15.77 -13.43
CA LEU A 63 7.64 15.82 -14.35
C LEU A 63 8.37 17.17 -14.29
N ARG A 64 7.63 18.29 -14.17
CA ARG A 64 8.23 19.62 -13.99
C ARG A 64 9.06 19.69 -12.71
N LYS A 65 8.52 19.20 -11.59
CA LYS A 65 9.25 19.17 -10.30
C LYS A 65 10.50 18.30 -10.38
N LEU A 66 10.43 17.15 -11.03
CA LEU A 66 11.58 16.25 -11.20
C LEU A 66 12.66 16.88 -12.09
N LYS A 67 12.29 17.55 -13.18
CA LYS A 67 13.24 18.28 -14.05
C LYS A 67 13.92 19.47 -13.36
N CYS A 68 13.31 20.04 -12.33
CA CYS A 68 13.91 21.12 -11.55
C CYS A 68 14.91 20.62 -10.49
N ILE A 69 15.10 19.31 -10.32
CA ILE A 69 16.12 18.78 -9.41
C ILE A 69 17.47 18.76 -10.14
N GLU A 70 18.35 19.66 -9.76
CA GLU A 70 19.73 19.70 -10.25
C GLU A 70 20.46 18.38 -9.99
N GLY A 71 21.25 17.93 -10.96
CA GLY A 71 22.02 16.68 -10.89
C GLY A 71 21.21 15.40 -11.15
N MET A 72 19.91 15.54 -11.48
CA MET A 72 19.04 14.41 -11.82
C MET A 72 18.61 14.48 -13.29
N GLN A 73 18.83 13.40 -14.02
CA GLN A 73 18.37 13.23 -15.39
C GLN A 73 17.21 12.24 -15.43
N VAL A 74 16.10 12.62 -16.06
CA VAL A 74 15.00 11.70 -16.34
C VAL A 74 15.31 10.92 -17.61
N ILE A 75 15.37 9.59 -17.51
CA ILE A 75 15.71 8.69 -18.62
C ILE A 75 14.44 8.20 -19.31
N ASN A 76 13.43 7.82 -18.54
CA ASN A 76 12.18 7.30 -19.07
C ASN A 76 11.00 7.67 -18.17
N VAL A 77 9.82 7.74 -18.78
CA VAL A 77 8.55 7.98 -18.10
C VAL A 77 7.55 6.98 -18.65
N ALA A 78 6.96 6.17 -17.76
CA ALA A 78 5.91 5.23 -18.10
C ALA A 78 4.70 5.48 -17.20
N SER A 79 3.50 5.43 -17.76
CA SER A 79 2.26 5.45 -16.98
C SER A 79 1.42 4.22 -17.30
N ASN A 80 0.69 3.70 -16.31
CA ASN A 80 -0.30 2.65 -16.54
C ASN A 80 -1.73 3.20 -16.43
N ASN A 81 -2.70 2.37 -16.83
CA ASN A 81 -4.12 2.73 -16.80
C ASN A 81 -4.69 2.85 -15.36
N ASP A 82 -3.94 2.39 -14.36
CA ASP A 82 -4.33 2.44 -12.94
C ASP A 82 -3.92 3.76 -12.25
N GLY A 83 -3.39 4.73 -13.00
CA GLY A 83 -2.97 6.02 -12.45
C GLY A 83 -1.59 6.01 -11.77
N LYS A 84 -0.79 4.96 -11.99
CA LYS A 84 0.61 4.88 -11.55
C LYS A 84 1.51 5.48 -12.63
N LEU A 85 2.37 6.39 -12.21
CA LEU A 85 3.45 6.97 -13.02
C LEU A 85 4.78 6.45 -12.49
N THR A 86 5.57 5.82 -13.35
CA THR A 86 6.94 5.39 -13.06
C THR A 86 7.90 6.28 -13.83
N VAL A 87 8.80 6.95 -13.11
CA VAL A 87 9.85 7.79 -13.69
C VAL A 87 11.20 7.16 -13.41
N GLN A 88 11.87 6.73 -14.45
CA GLN A 88 13.26 6.28 -14.36
C GLN A 88 14.18 7.49 -14.41
N PHE A 89 15.09 7.56 -13.45
CA PHE A 89 16.06 8.64 -13.38
C PHE A 89 17.47 8.13 -13.17
N GLU A 90 18.42 8.98 -13.52
CA GLU A 90 19.85 8.81 -13.36
C GLU A 90 20.43 9.99 -12.60
N VAL A 91 21.28 9.71 -11.63
CA VAL A 91 22.06 10.70 -10.87
C VAL A 91 23.52 10.27 -10.89
N ILE A 92 24.41 11.23 -11.12
CA ILE A 92 25.85 11.03 -11.05
C ILE A 92 26.38 12.00 -9.99
N GLY A 93 27.08 11.47 -8.98
CA GLY A 93 27.63 12.27 -7.90
C GLY A 93 28.25 11.45 -6.78
N ASN A 94 28.58 12.11 -5.68
CA ASN A 94 28.99 11.42 -4.46
C ASN A 94 27.77 10.92 -3.67
N GLN A 95 28.02 10.09 -2.64
CA GLN A 95 26.96 9.50 -1.82
C GLN A 95 26.06 10.55 -1.14
N ALA A 96 26.62 11.69 -0.73
CA ALA A 96 25.87 12.75 -0.06
C ALA A 96 24.92 13.48 -1.04
N GLU A 97 25.37 13.74 -2.26
CA GLU A 97 24.57 14.33 -3.34
C GLU A 97 23.42 13.40 -3.75
N ILE A 98 23.69 12.13 -3.97
CA ILE A 98 22.67 11.13 -4.32
C ILE A 98 21.62 11.05 -3.20
N LYS A 99 22.05 10.99 -1.94
CA LYS A 99 21.12 10.97 -0.80
C LYS A 99 20.27 12.24 -0.75
N SER A 100 20.86 13.41 -0.97
CA SER A 100 20.14 14.69 -1.01
C SER A 100 19.07 14.72 -2.12
N ILE A 101 19.40 14.23 -3.31
CA ILE A 101 18.47 14.14 -4.44
C ILE A 101 17.32 13.17 -4.14
N LEU A 102 17.60 11.98 -3.62
CA LEU A 102 16.57 11.01 -3.25
C LEU A 102 15.61 11.58 -2.18
N GLU A 103 16.13 12.32 -1.20
CA GLU A 103 15.31 12.99 -0.20
C GLU A 103 14.42 14.10 -0.80
N LYS A 104 14.89 14.83 -1.81
CA LYS A 104 14.05 15.79 -2.56
C LYS A 104 12.93 15.08 -3.32
N VAL A 105 13.23 13.95 -3.96
CA VAL A 105 12.26 13.14 -4.71
C VAL A 105 11.15 12.60 -3.80
N LYS A 106 11.50 12.08 -2.62
CA LYS A 106 10.52 11.57 -1.63
C LYS A 106 9.53 12.63 -1.15
N LYS A 107 9.89 13.91 -1.20
CA LYS A 107 9.03 15.04 -0.80
C LYS A 107 8.08 15.49 -1.90
N ILE A 108 8.18 14.94 -3.11
CA ILE A 108 7.27 15.26 -4.21
C ILE A 108 5.89 14.66 -3.92
N LYS A 109 4.84 15.44 -4.16
CA LYS A 109 3.44 15.01 -3.99
C LYS A 109 3.18 13.73 -4.81
N TYR A 110 2.42 12.80 -4.24
CA TYR A 110 2.08 11.50 -4.82
C TYR A 110 3.24 10.50 -4.93
N PHE A 111 4.40 10.79 -4.32
CA PHE A 111 5.46 9.81 -4.16
C PHE A 111 4.93 8.56 -3.44
N SER A 112 5.25 7.38 -3.99
CA SER A 112 4.89 6.09 -3.41
C SER A 112 6.13 5.34 -2.94
N ASN A 113 7.02 4.97 -3.86
CA ASN A 113 8.24 4.24 -3.54
C ASN A 113 9.34 4.48 -4.59
N ILE A 114 10.53 3.95 -4.31
CA ILE A 114 11.65 3.87 -5.25
C ILE A 114 12.06 2.40 -5.35
N ASP A 115 12.07 1.88 -6.57
CA ASP A 115 12.39 0.50 -6.89
C ASP A 115 13.53 0.43 -7.92
N ASN A 116 14.01 -0.79 -8.22
CA ASN A 116 15.00 -1.06 -9.26
C ASN A 116 16.28 -0.21 -9.17
N ILE A 117 16.74 0.08 -7.95
CA ILE A 117 17.94 0.88 -7.71
C ILE A 117 19.17 0.10 -8.20
N LYS A 118 19.88 0.66 -9.18
CA LYS A 118 21.18 0.18 -9.68
C LYS A 118 22.23 1.22 -9.37
N ILE A 119 23.31 0.79 -8.72
CA ILE A 119 24.44 1.64 -8.35
C ILE A 119 25.66 1.10 -9.09
N GLU A 120 26.26 1.95 -9.91
CA GLU A 120 27.46 1.67 -10.69
C GLU A 120 28.54 2.66 -10.28
N GLN A 121 29.76 2.17 -10.02
CA GLN A 121 30.89 3.04 -9.74
C GLN A 121 31.57 3.41 -11.05
N ASP A 122 31.41 4.66 -11.47
CA ASP A 122 32.08 5.20 -12.63
C ASP A 122 33.51 5.60 -12.23
N LYS A 123 34.50 5.08 -12.97
CA LYS A 123 35.93 5.34 -12.70
C LYS A 123 36.32 6.81 -12.85
N ILE A 124 35.50 7.61 -13.53
CA ILE A 124 35.81 8.99 -13.93
C ILE A 124 34.82 9.97 -13.29
N GLN A 125 33.54 9.61 -13.15
CA GLN A 125 32.48 10.56 -12.80
C GLN A 125 31.83 10.35 -11.41
N GLY A 126 32.31 9.38 -10.62
CA GLY A 126 31.79 9.10 -9.28
C GLY A 126 30.75 7.99 -9.25
N ILE A 127 29.76 8.10 -8.35
CA ILE A 127 28.74 7.06 -8.21
C ILE A 127 27.58 7.39 -9.14
N LYS A 128 27.28 6.46 -10.04
CA LYS A 128 26.16 6.53 -10.96
C LYS A 128 25.00 5.70 -10.40
N THR A 129 23.88 6.34 -10.11
CA THR A 129 22.69 5.68 -9.57
C THR A 129 21.53 5.82 -10.55
N LYS A 130 20.95 4.69 -10.95
CA LYS A 130 19.70 4.62 -11.70
C LYS A 130 18.62 4.05 -10.80
N ALA A 131 17.43 4.62 -10.81
CA ALA A 131 16.31 4.05 -10.09
C ALA A 131 14.97 4.44 -10.71
N ASP A 132 13.95 3.65 -10.39
CA ASP A 132 12.58 3.88 -10.81
C ASP A 132 11.81 4.50 -9.63
N VAL A 133 11.25 5.70 -9.82
CA VAL A 133 10.39 6.34 -8.81
C VAL A 133 8.96 6.12 -9.23
N ASN A 134 8.16 5.54 -8.35
CA ASN A 134 6.74 5.39 -8.59
C ASN A 134 5.97 6.47 -7.86
N PHE A 135 5.05 7.07 -8.60
CA PHE A 135 4.04 7.99 -8.11
C PHE A 135 2.69 7.32 -8.27
N ILE A 136 1.93 7.26 -7.18
CA ILE A 136 0.56 6.72 -7.19
C ILE A 136 -0.35 7.88 -6.88
N ARG A 137 -1.23 8.19 -7.83
CA ARG A 137 -2.34 9.08 -7.56
C ARG A 137 -3.32 8.31 -6.70
N ASN A 138 -3.29 8.55 -5.38
CA ASN A 138 -4.40 8.14 -4.54
C ASN A 138 -5.60 8.96 -4.99
N TYR A 139 -6.49 8.27 -5.71
CA TYR A 139 -7.88 8.63 -5.83
C TYR A 139 -8.43 8.50 -4.41
#